data_AF-A0A8X6JG97-F1
#
_entry.id   AF-A0A8X6JG97-F1
#
_cell.length_a   1.000
_cell.length_b   1.000
_cell.length_c   1.000
_cell.angle_alpha   90.00
_cell.angle_beta   90.00
_cell.angle_gamma   90.00
#
_symmetry.space_group_name_H-M   'P 1'
#
loop_
_entity.id
_entity.type
_entity.pdbx_description
1 polymer ?
#
loop_
_entity_poly.entity_id
_entity_poly.type
_entity_poly.pdbx_seq_one_letter_code
_entity_poly.pdbx_strand_id
1 'polypeptide(L)'
;MFWVIMKISLSGTRNNGESSLKWKDSTLSKLPTEYEELKEQVRSFTVELIDQCRNTDEVELLLKLPGGFDFDTQKTEFPRLQIALDYKQKEFVAQSMVQQVLTGHWLGEFRSWPRLSLLYKTLHILGRLLLFPVLCILLLVIPWVPRLRKYHSPINRFLLSLSSFLFFFMCVCGVNMMNVGQAVRGPPSSGFEPVVVIFSLGHVWSSIRQFWAQGVIRFIRAPWNWYDLCMHFFFISTFIFWLVSLLNLVSDDVNKAKMERKLWYKYDPTLVHEGLYAIASVLAAGKLGYYCLQSSRLGPLQVSMGKMAIQIGLFLVLFFLIITAFSMPLTRMYAYYAGMVRNLPGGKTASHQSTFTT
;
A
#
# COMPACT_ATOMS: atom_id res chain seq x y z
N MET A 1 -3.32 11.65 -2.77
CA MET A 1 -4.11 11.93 -1.54
C MET A 1 -5.61 11.87 -1.82
N PHE A 2 -6.14 12.65 -2.77
CA PHE A 2 -7.56 12.65 -3.17
C PHE A 2 -8.11 11.28 -3.62
N TRP A 3 -7.40 10.56 -4.48
CA TRP A 3 -7.81 9.23 -4.95
C TRP A 3 -7.73 8.12 -3.89
N VAL A 4 -7.02 8.37 -2.79
CA VAL A 4 -6.76 7.37 -1.76
C VAL A 4 -7.77 7.49 -0.66
N ILE A 5 -8.23 8.72 -0.36
CA ILE A 5 -9.46 8.96 0.39
C ILE A 5 -10.66 8.25 -0.29
N MET A 6 -10.69 8.18 -1.63
CA MET A 6 -11.73 7.50 -2.41
C MET A 6 -11.83 5.98 -2.16
N LYS A 7 -10.74 5.31 -1.76
CA LYS A 7 -10.72 3.84 -1.54
C LYS A 7 -11.00 3.45 -0.09
N ILE A 8 -10.70 4.32 0.86
CA ILE A 8 -10.87 4.10 2.32
C ILE A 8 -12.34 4.14 2.69
N SER A 9 -13.10 5.00 2.02
CA SER A 9 -14.54 5.05 2.19
C SER A 9 -15.23 3.81 1.59
N LEU A 10 -14.57 2.87 0.92
CA LEU A 10 -15.27 1.80 0.19
C LEU A 10 -15.40 0.45 0.89
N SER A 11 -14.86 0.26 2.10
CA SER A 11 -14.93 -1.02 2.80
C SER A 11 -15.28 -0.82 4.28
N GLY A 12 -16.42 -1.35 4.71
CA GLY A 12 -16.70 -1.64 6.12
C GLY A 12 -17.44 -0.57 6.93
N THR A 13 -18.74 -0.78 7.13
CA THR A 13 -19.39 -0.54 8.42
C THR A 13 -20.41 -1.65 8.66
N ARG A 14 -20.21 -2.46 9.70
CA ARG A 14 -21.26 -2.95 10.58
C ARG A 14 -20.62 -3.42 11.88
N ASN A 15 -20.98 -2.77 12.99
CA ASN A 15 -21.16 -3.37 14.31
C ASN A 15 -21.52 -2.27 15.31
N ASN A 16 -22.79 -2.26 15.72
CA ASN A 16 -23.18 -2.05 17.10
C ASN A 16 -24.65 -2.49 17.27
N GLY A 17 -24.88 -3.38 18.23
CA GLY A 17 -26.20 -3.66 18.77
C GLY A 17 -26.86 -4.97 18.33
N GLU A 18 -26.24 -6.12 18.59
CA GLU A 18 -26.99 -7.37 18.76
C GLU A 18 -27.12 -7.68 20.26
N SER A 19 -28.26 -7.30 20.83
CA SER A 19 -28.92 -8.12 21.84
C SER A 19 -30.40 -7.74 21.88
N SER A 20 -31.23 -8.78 21.72
CA SER A 20 -32.70 -8.79 21.78
C SER A 20 -33.46 -8.66 20.45
N LEU A 21 -34.42 -9.57 20.29
CA LEU A 21 -35.53 -9.66 19.31
C LEU A 21 -35.29 -10.51 18.05
N LYS A 22 -35.30 -11.82 18.29
CA LYS A 22 -35.23 -12.92 17.32
C LYS A 22 -36.60 -13.32 16.71
N TRP A 23 -37.57 -12.40 16.57
CA TRP A 23 -38.95 -12.74 16.16
C TRP A 23 -39.60 -11.79 15.14
N LYS A 24 -38.87 -11.20 14.18
CA LYS A 24 -39.46 -10.26 13.22
C LYS A 24 -38.96 -10.46 11.77
N ASP A 25 -39.01 -11.71 11.30
CA ASP A 25 -38.27 -12.21 10.12
C ASP A 25 -38.97 -12.11 8.74
N SER A 26 -40.02 -11.32 8.56
CA SER A 26 -40.57 -11.03 7.21
C SER A 26 -40.65 -9.54 6.86
N THR A 27 -40.64 -8.67 7.88
CA THR A 27 -40.59 -7.22 7.72
C THR A 27 -39.13 -6.72 7.73
N LEU A 28 -38.25 -7.32 8.54
CA LEU A 28 -36.81 -6.97 8.56
C LEU A 28 -36.03 -7.41 7.33
N SER A 29 -36.55 -8.29 6.48
CA SER A 29 -35.92 -8.61 5.19
C SER A 29 -36.30 -7.63 4.08
N LYS A 30 -37.47 -6.97 4.19
CA LYS A 30 -37.92 -5.91 3.27
C LYS A 30 -37.33 -4.54 3.62
N LEU A 31 -37.22 -4.23 4.91
CA LEU A 31 -36.64 -2.98 5.39
C LEU A 31 -35.26 -2.66 4.76
N PRO A 32 -34.27 -3.57 4.69
CA PRO A 32 -32.97 -3.30 4.08
C PRO A 32 -33.05 -2.92 2.60
N THR A 33 -33.99 -3.52 1.85
CA THR A 33 -34.20 -3.22 0.43
C THR A 33 -34.84 -1.85 0.25
N GLU A 34 -35.91 -1.55 1.00
CA GLU A 34 -36.57 -0.23 1.00
C GLU A 34 -35.61 0.89 1.43
N TYR A 35 -34.75 0.63 2.43
CA TYR A 35 -33.71 1.58 2.85
C TYR A 35 -32.63 1.78 1.80
N GLU A 36 -32.20 0.73 1.10
CA GLU A 36 -31.20 0.87 0.03
C GLU A 36 -31.79 1.60 -1.18
N GLU A 37 -33.06 1.36 -1.51
CA GLU A 37 -33.79 2.12 -2.53
C GLU A 37 -33.92 3.60 -2.15
N LEU A 38 -34.36 3.92 -0.93
CA LEU A 38 -34.46 5.29 -0.44
C LEU A 38 -33.08 5.98 -0.43
N LYS A 39 -32.04 5.26 -0.05
CA LYS A 39 -30.67 5.76 -0.05
C LYS A 39 -30.20 6.07 -1.47
N GLU A 40 -30.49 5.23 -2.47
CA GLU A 40 -30.15 5.53 -3.87
C GLU A 40 -31.01 6.69 -4.42
N GLN A 41 -32.27 6.82 -4.03
CA GLN A 41 -33.08 8.00 -4.37
C GLN A 41 -32.45 9.29 -3.82
N VAL A 42 -31.99 9.27 -2.56
CA VAL A 42 -31.28 10.42 -1.96
C VAL A 42 -29.96 10.71 -2.67
N ARG A 43 -29.24 9.67 -3.15
CA ARG A 43 -28.04 9.85 -3.96
C ARG A 43 -28.34 10.55 -5.28
N SER A 44 -29.32 10.05 -6.04
CA SER A 44 -29.74 10.62 -7.32
C SER A 44 -30.22 12.05 -7.15
N PHE A 45 -31.06 12.33 -6.15
CA PHE A 45 -31.53 13.67 -5.85
C PHE A 45 -30.36 14.65 -5.60
N THR A 46 -29.32 14.21 -4.90
CA THR A 46 -28.15 15.06 -4.64
C THR A 46 -27.38 15.38 -5.92
N VAL A 47 -27.33 14.44 -6.87
CA VAL A 47 -26.73 14.62 -8.20
C VAL A 47 -27.56 15.57 -9.06
N GLU A 48 -28.88 15.40 -9.08
CA GLU A 48 -29.80 16.25 -9.82
C GLU A 48 -29.78 17.71 -9.32
N LEU A 49 -29.60 17.90 -8.01
CA LEU A 49 -29.52 19.24 -7.41
C LEU A 49 -28.25 19.98 -7.85
N ILE A 50 -27.10 19.30 -7.91
CA ILE A 50 -25.87 19.93 -8.38
C ILE A 50 -25.86 20.16 -9.89
N ASP A 51 -26.65 19.39 -10.65
CA ASP A 51 -26.87 19.62 -12.08
C ASP A 51 -27.65 20.89 -12.40
N GLN A 52 -28.35 21.47 -11.42
CA GLN A 52 -28.99 22.77 -11.59
C GLN A 52 -28.01 23.95 -11.51
N CYS A 53 -26.77 23.72 -11.08
CA CYS A 53 -25.74 24.76 -11.07
C CYS A 53 -25.36 25.15 -12.50
N ARG A 54 -25.38 26.45 -12.81
CA ARG A 54 -25.16 26.95 -14.18
C ARG A 54 -23.69 26.99 -14.56
N ASN A 55 -22.82 27.26 -13.57
CA ASN A 55 -21.40 27.50 -13.78
C ASN A 55 -20.54 26.74 -12.77
N THR A 56 -19.26 26.52 -13.10
CA THR A 56 -18.29 25.89 -12.20
C THR A 56 -18.06 26.69 -10.91
N ASP A 57 -18.28 28.01 -10.96
CA ASP A 57 -18.09 28.91 -9.81
C ASP A 57 -19.16 28.69 -8.74
N GLU A 58 -20.41 28.43 -9.15
CA GLU A 58 -21.51 28.08 -8.23
C GLU A 58 -21.23 26.73 -7.55
N VAL A 59 -20.71 25.77 -8.32
CA VAL A 59 -20.31 24.46 -7.80
C VAL A 59 -19.14 24.61 -6.83
N GLU A 60 -18.13 25.42 -7.16
CA GLU A 60 -17.00 25.68 -6.28
C GLU A 60 -17.44 26.30 -4.95
N LEU A 61 -18.37 27.27 -5.00
CA LEU A 61 -18.95 27.86 -3.81
C LEU A 61 -19.68 26.81 -2.96
N LEU A 62 -20.50 25.95 -3.58
CA LEU A 62 -21.22 24.87 -2.91
C LEU A 62 -20.25 23.89 -2.22
N LEU A 63 -19.14 23.55 -2.87
CA LEU A 63 -18.13 22.64 -2.31
C LEU A 63 -17.38 23.25 -1.11
N LYS A 64 -17.26 24.58 -1.07
CA LYS A 64 -16.62 25.36 0.01
C LYS A 64 -17.53 25.59 1.22
N LEU A 65 -18.83 25.29 1.13
CA LEU A 65 -19.76 25.50 2.23
C LEU A 65 -19.37 24.66 3.47
N PRO A 66 -19.28 25.29 4.66
CA PRO A 66 -18.85 24.64 5.91
C PRO A 66 -19.93 23.77 6.57
N GLY A 67 -21.18 23.81 6.08
CA GLY A 67 -22.33 23.23 6.77
C GLY A 67 -22.16 21.74 7.10
N GLY A 68 -22.18 21.41 8.40
CA GLY A 68 -22.06 20.04 8.91
C GLY A 68 -20.63 19.50 8.96
N PHE A 69 -19.61 20.33 8.71
CA PHE A 69 -18.21 19.93 8.79
C PHE A 69 -17.61 20.29 10.14
N ASP A 70 -16.99 19.31 10.80
CA ASP A 70 -16.18 19.56 11.99
C ASP A 70 -14.79 20.05 11.58
N PHE A 71 -14.56 21.35 11.72
CA PHE A 71 -13.28 21.99 11.39
C PHE A 71 -12.20 21.77 12.46
N ASP A 72 -12.58 21.36 13.67
CA ASP A 72 -11.61 21.16 14.76
C ASP A 72 -10.72 19.93 14.50
N THR A 73 -11.26 18.93 13.81
CA THR A 73 -10.51 17.73 13.43
C THR A 73 -9.85 17.83 12.05
N GLN A 74 -10.34 18.67 11.13
CA GLN A 74 -9.91 18.62 9.72
C GLN A 74 -9.81 19.99 9.05
N LYS A 75 -8.64 20.27 8.45
CA LYS A 75 -8.44 21.42 7.56
C LYS A 75 -8.54 20.97 6.11
N THR A 76 -9.59 21.42 5.41
CA THR A 76 -9.79 21.14 3.99
C THR A 76 -10.30 22.38 3.28
N GLU A 77 -9.94 22.53 2.00
CA GLU A 77 -10.43 23.61 1.15
C GLU A 77 -11.85 23.36 0.64
N PHE A 78 -12.29 22.09 0.58
CA PHE A 78 -13.62 21.68 0.14
C PHE A 78 -14.31 20.81 1.21
N PRO A 79 -14.85 21.41 2.28
CA PRO A 79 -15.49 20.70 3.39
C PRO A 79 -16.64 19.80 2.93
N ARG A 80 -17.51 20.30 2.04
CA ARG A 80 -18.68 19.55 1.54
C ARG A 80 -18.26 18.34 0.71
N LEU A 81 -17.18 18.46 -0.07
CA LEU A 81 -16.60 17.34 -0.80
C LEU A 81 -16.05 16.28 0.16
N GLN A 82 -15.41 16.70 1.25
CA GLN A 82 -14.90 15.78 2.25
C GLN A 82 -16.03 14.99 2.94
N ILE A 83 -17.14 15.65 3.26
CA ILE A 83 -18.36 15.01 3.79
C ILE A 83 -18.92 14.00 2.78
N ALA A 84 -19.06 14.39 1.51
CA ALA A 84 -19.54 13.50 0.46
C ALA A 84 -18.66 12.24 0.32
N LEU A 85 -17.33 12.40 0.46
CA LEU A 85 -16.38 11.29 0.48
C LEU A 85 -16.57 10.40 1.71
N ASP A 86 -16.77 10.97 2.90
CA ASP A 86 -17.01 10.21 4.14
C ASP A 86 -18.31 9.39 4.06
N TYR A 87 -19.36 9.93 3.44
CA TYR A 87 -20.63 9.23 3.21
C TYR A 87 -20.69 8.37 1.94
N LYS A 88 -19.55 8.19 1.24
CA LYS A 88 -19.45 7.32 0.05
C LYS A 88 -20.38 7.74 -1.11
N GLN A 89 -20.63 9.03 -1.27
CA GLN A 89 -21.48 9.59 -2.33
C GLN A 89 -20.72 9.65 -3.67
N LYS A 90 -20.53 8.49 -4.30
CA LYS A 90 -19.68 8.35 -5.49
C LYS A 90 -20.21 9.11 -6.70
N GLU A 91 -21.51 9.09 -6.92
CA GLU A 91 -22.15 9.69 -8.09
C GLU A 91 -22.02 11.21 -8.04
N PHE A 92 -22.32 11.80 -6.87
CA PHE A 92 -22.07 13.22 -6.61
C PHE A 92 -20.61 13.63 -6.88
N VAL A 93 -19.65 12.84 -6.38
CA VAL A 93 -18.23 13.14 -6.62
C VAL A 93 -17.86 12.94 -8.09
N ALA A 94 -18.44 11.95 -8.77
CA ALA A 94 -18.19 11.66 -10.18
C ALA A 94 -18.84 12.67 -11.13
N GLN A 95 -19.67 13.59 -10.62
CA GLN A 95 -20.37 14.57 -11.44
C GLN A 95 -19.41 15.43 -12.26
N SER A 96 -19.78 15.70 -13.51
CA SER A 96 -18.92 16.35 -14.49
C SER A 96 -18.41 17.73 -14.01
N MET A 97 -19.29 18.57 -13.47
CA MET A 97 -18.93 19.90 -12.97
C MET A 97 -18.03 19.84 -11.73
N VAL A 98 -18.30 18.91 -10.80
CA VAL A 98 -17.44 18.68 -9.61
C VAL A 98 -16.04 18.22 -10.04
N GLN A 99 -15.96 17.31 -11.01
CA GLN A 99 -14.69 16.85 -11.56
C GLN A 99 -13.95 17.95 -12.33
N GLN A 100 -14.65 18.87 -12.99
CA GLN A 100 -14.03 20.03 -13.64
C GLN A 100 -13.40 20.99 -12.63
N VAL A 101 -14.11 21.34 -11.55
CA VAL A 101 -13.58 22.17 -10.46
C VAL A 101 -12.36 21.49 -9.82
N LEU A 102 -12.48 20.20 -9.49
CA LEU A 102 -11.39 19.44 -8.88
C LEU A 102 -10.18 19.30 -9.82
N THR A 103 -10.42 19.11 -11.12
CA THR A 103 -9.36 19.06 -12.14
C THR A 103 -8.67 20.42 -12.31
N GLY A 104 -9.43 21.51 -12.29
CA GLY A 104 -8.90 22.87 -12.31
C GLY A 104 -7.98 23.11 -11.12
N HIS A 105 -8.44 22.78 -9.91
CA HIS A 105 -7.65 22.89 -8.70
C HIS A 105 -6.42 21.96 -8.69
N TRP A 106 -6.57 20.72 -9.20
CA TRP A 106 -5.48 19.73 -9.26
C TRP A 106 -4.35 20.13 -10.23
N LEU A 107 -4.71 20.66 -11.40
CA LEU A 107 -3.74 21.07 -12.41
C LEU A 107 -3.11 22.41 -12.06
N GLY A 108 -3.88 23.33 -11.47
CA GLY A 108 -3.45 24.70 -11.18
C GLY A 108 -2.82 25.35 -12.41
N GLU A 109 -1.60 25.87 -12.28
CA GLU A 109 -0.83 26.46 -13.38
C GLU A 109 -0.43 25.46 -14.49
N PHE A 110 -0.51 24.15 -14.24
CA PHE A 110 -0.04 23.10 -15.15
C PHE A 110 -1.17 22.48 -15.99
N ARG A 111 -2.07 23.32 -16.51
CA ARG A 111 -3.29 22.92 -17.23
C ARG A 111 -3.04 22.19 -18.56
N SER A 112 -1.83 22.29 -19.13
CA SER A 112 -1.45 21.57 -20.36
C SER A 112 -1.15 20.08 -20.12
N TRP A 113 -0.89 19.65 -18.88
CA TRP A 113 -0.42 18.29 -18.59
C TRP A 113 -1.24 17.15 -19.21
N PRO A 114 -2.59 17.14 -19.14
CA PRO A 114 -3.38 16.04 -19.71
C PRO A 114 -3.17 15.88 -21.21
N ARG A 115 -2.96 16.99 -21.93
CA ARG A 115 -2.80 17.04 -23.40
C ARG A 115 -1.44 16.56 -23.89
N LEU A 116 -0.45 16.40 -22.99
CA LEU A 116 0.90 15.98 -23.37
C LEU A 116 0.93 14.49 -23.74
N SER A 117 1.83 14.14 -24.68
CA SER A 117 2.06 12.76 -25.08
C SER A 117 2.59 11.91 -23.93
N LEU A 118 2.35 10.60 -23.99
CA LEU A 118 2.84 9.68 -22.96
C LEU A 118 4.38 9.72 -22.87
N LEU A 119 5.07 9.79 -24.01
CA LEU A 119 6.53 9.84 -24.06
C LEU A 119 7.09 11.12 -23.39
N TYR A 120 6.45 12.27 -23.60
CA TYR A 120 6.86 13.48 -22.89
C TYR A 120 6.62 13.36 -21.39
N LYS A 121 5.46 12.81 -20.98
CA LYS A 121 5.15 12.57 -19.56
C LYS A 121 6.18 11.64 -18.91
N THR A 122 6.58 10.56 -19.57
CA THR A 122 7.57 9.62 -19.04
C THR A 122 8.96 10.25 -18.97
N LEU A 123 9.42 10.93 -20.02
CA LEU A 123 10.69 11.66 -20.01
C LEU A 123 10.73 12.74 -18.94
N HIS A 124 9.62 13.45 -18.72
CA HIS A 124 9.53 14.47 -17.68
C HIS A 124 9.61 13.87 -16.27
N ILE A 125 9.02 12.69 -16.03
CA ILE A 125 9.18 11.95 -14.76
C ILE A 125 10.61 11.43 -14.59
N LEU A 126 11.21 10.90 -15.65
CA LEU A 126 12.59 10.40 -15.65
C LEU A 126 13.60 11.52 -15.39
N GLY A 127 13.44 12.69 -16.01
CA GLY A 127 14.27 13.86 -15.75
C GLY A 127 14.18 14.32 -14.29
N ARG A 128 12.97 14.29 -13.70
CA ARG A 128 12.77 14.59 -12.28
C ARG A 128 13.38 13.54 -11.35
N LEU A 129 13.40 12.27 -11.76
CA LEU A 129 14.06 11.20 -11.02
C LEU A 129 15.58 11.43 -10.95
N LEU A 130 16.21 11.73 -12.08
CA LEU A 130 17.66 11.97 -12.14
C LEU A 130 18.07 13.24 -11.38
N LEU A 131 17.26 14.29 -11.46
CA LEU A 131 17.52 15.57 -10.79
C LEU A 131 16.97 15.62 -9.36
N PHE A 132 16.38 14.54 -8.85
CA PHE A 132 15.70 14.51 -7.56
C PHE A 132 16.52 15.06 -6.39
N PRO A 133 17.77 14.60 -6.13
CA PRO A 133 18.54 15.09 -4.98
C PRO A 133 18.82 16.60 -5.06
N VAL A 134 19.07 17.11 -6.27
CA VAL A 134 19.29 18.55 -6.52
C VAL A 134 18.01 19.34 -6.29
N LEU A 135 16.86 18.84 -6.77
CA LEU A 135 15.55 19.47 -6.58
C LEU A 135 15.16 19.55 -5.10
N CYS A 136 15.46 18.53 -4.30
CA CYS A 136 15.22 18.54 -2.85
C CYS A 136 16.03 19.63 -2.15
N ILE A 137 17.31 19.75 -2.46
CA ILE A 137 18.18 20.78 -1.87
C ILE A 137 17.71 22.18 -2.27
N LEU A 138 17.39 22.39 -3.55
CA LEU A 138 16.88 23.67 -4.05
C LEU A 138 15.57 24.10 -3.37
N LEU A 139 14.63 23.16 -3.19
CA LEU A 139 13.36 23.42 -2.51
C LEU A 139 13.53 23.72 -1.02
N LEU A 140 14.58 23.20 -0.38
CA LEU A 140 14.88 23.45 1.03
C LEU A 140 15.57 24.80 1.23
N VAL A 141 16.56 25.14 0.39
CA VAL A 141 17.41 26.32 0.58
C VAL A 141 16.76 27.61 0.07
N ILE A 142 16.05 27.58 -1.07
CA ILE A 142 15.49 28.81 -1.67
C ILE A 142 14.01 28.60 -2.05
N PRO A 143 13.10 28.50 -1.07
CA PRO A 143 11.67 28.32 -1.36
C PRO A 143 11.04 29.52 -2.06
N TRP A 144 11.70 30.69 -2.04
CA TRP A 144 11.16 31.97 -2.51
C TRP A 144 11.30 32.21 -4.02
N VAL A 145 11.99 31.32 -4.76
CA VAL A 145 12.18 31.53 -6.22
C VAL A 145 10.85 31.35 -6.97
N PRO A 146 10.48 32.27 -7.87
CA PRO A 146 9.22 32.18 -8.63
C PRO A 146 9.11 30.91 -9.50
N ARG A 147 10.23 30.36 -9.98
CA ARG A 147 10.24 29.06 -10.68
C ARG A 147 9.88 27.88 -9.76
N LEU A 148 10.24 27.96 -8.47
CA LEU A 148 9.95 26.92 -7.48
C LEU A 148 8.51 27.01 -6.95
N ARG A 149 7.87 28.19 -7.04
CA ARG A 149 6.44 28.38 -6.74
C ARG A 149 5.55 27.40 -7.51
N LYS A 150 5.93 27.06 -8.76
CA LYS A 150 5.24 26.06 -9.59
C LYS A 150 5.12 24.68 -8.93
N TYR A 151 6.07 24.29 -8.06
CA TYR A 151 6.04 23.01 -7.36
C TYR A 151 5.03 22.96 -6.21
N HIS A 152 4.45 24.09 -5.81
CA HIS A 152 3.40 24.10 -4.79
C HIS A 152 2.06 23.57 -5.29
N SER A 153 1.84 23.50 -6.61
CA SER A 153 0.64 22.89 -7.21
C SER A 153 0.54 21.39 -6.86
N PRO A 154 -0.66 20.86 -6.57
CA PRO A 154 -0.83 19.49 -6.09
C PRO A 154 -0.34 18.43 -7.08
N ILE A 155 -0.48 18.65 -8.39
CA ILE A 155 0.09 17.74 -9.40
C ILE A 155 1.62 17.69 -9.34
N ASN A 156 2.29 18.82 -9.14
CA ASN A 156 3.75 18.85 -9.06
C ASN A 156 4.25 18.20 -7.77
N ARG A 157 3.55 18.40 -6.65
CA ARG A 157 3.82 17.67 -5.40
C ARG A 157 3.67 16.17 -5.58
N PHE A 158 2.61 15.73 -6.28
CA PHE A 158 2.39 14.32 -6.59
C PHE A 158 3.51 13.74 -7.47
N LEU A 159 3.87 14.44 -8.56
CA LEU A 159 4.95 14.00 -9.45
C LEU A 159 6.31 13.95 -8.73
N LEU A 160 6.58 14.91 -7.83
CA LEU A 160 7.79 14.90 -7.02
C LEU A 160 7.80 13.73 -6.04
N SER A 161 6.66 13.44 -5.39
CA SER A 161 6.50 12.27 -4.52
C SER A 161 6.70 10.96 -5.29
N LEU A 162 6.19 10.88 -6.52
CA LEU A 162 6.38 9.73 -7.40
C LEU A 162 7.87 9.57 -7.76
N SER A 163 8.54 10.63 -8.20
CA SER A 163 9.98 10.60 -8.50
C SER A 163 10.82 10.24 -7.27
N SER A 164 10.49 10.77 -6.09
CA SER A 164 11.14 10.40 -4.82
C SER A 164 11.01 8.91 -4.53
N PHE A 165 9.82 8.34 -4.72
CA PHE A 165 9.58 6.93 -4.45
C PHE A 165 10.27 6.03 -5.49
N LEU A 166 10.30 6.44 -6.76
CA LEU A 166 11.06 5.74 -7.80
C LEU A 166 12.57 5.78 -7.53
N PHE A 167 13.09 6.88 -7.00
CA PHE A 167 14.50 6.99 -6.58
C PHE A 167 14.79 6.01 -5.44
N PHE A 168 13.96 6.03 -4.39
CA PHE A 168 14.05 5.08 -3.28
C PHE A 168 14.00 3.61 -3.78
N PHE A 169 13.04 3.29 -4.64
CA PHE A 169 12.91 1.95 -5.21
C PHE A 169 14.13 1.55 -6.04
N MET A 170 14.70 2.48 -6.82
CA MET A 170 15.94 2.23 -7.56
C MET A 170 17.11 1.92 -6.61
N CYS A 171 17.27 2.65 -5.50
CA CYS A 171 18.30 2.36 -4.50
C CYS A 171 18.07 0.99 -3.85
N VAL A 172 16.82 0.63 -3.54
CA VAL A 172 16.47 -0.70 -3.00
C VAL A 172 16.83 -1.82 -3.99
N CYS A 173 16.53 -1.63 -5.27
CA CYS A 173 16.97 -2.56 -6.32
C CYS A 173 18.50 -2.60 -6.44
N GLY A 174 19.17 -1.45 -6.32
CA GLY A 174 20.64 -1.33 -6.35
C GLY A 174 21.32 -2.17 -5.26
N VAL A 175 20.82 -2.09 -4.02
CA VAL A 175 21.28 -2.97 -2.92
C VAL A 175 21.09 -4.44 -3.29
N ASN A 176 19.92 -4.83 -3.81
CA ASN A 176 19.69 -6.24 -4.19
C ASN A 176 20.62 -6.71 -5.31
N MET A 177 20.89 -5.88 -6.32
CA MET A 177 21.71 -6.25 -7.49
C MET A 177 23.21 -6.26 -7.19
N MET A 178 23.71 -5.31 -6.40
CA MET A 178 25.15 -5.22 -6.11
C MET A 178 25.65 -6.25 -5.10
N ASN A 179 24.75 -6.80 -4.28
CA ASN A 179 25.09 -7.85 -3.32
C ASN A 179 24.92 -9.27 -3.91
N VAL A 180 24.62 -9.39 -5.20
CA VAL A 180 24.56 -10.69 -5.88
C VAL A 180 25.95 -11.32 -5.89
N GLY A 181 26.10 -12.44 -5.18
CA GLY A 181 27.35 -13.20 -5.11
C GLY A 181 28.25 -12.85 -3.91
N GLN A 182 27.88 -11.89 -3.07
CA GLN A 182 28.57 -11.67 -1.80
C GLN A 182 28.15 -12.75 -0.78
N ALA A 183 29.11 -13.58 -0.38
CA ALA A 183 28.92 -14.61 0.65
C ALA A 183 29.57 -14.20 1.99
N VAL A 184 29.75 -12.89 2.21
CA VAL A 184 30.39 -12.34 3.40
C VAL A 184 29.34 -12.07 4.47
N ARG A 185 29.67 -12.37 5.73
CA ARG A 185 28.80 -12.13 6.89
C ARG A 185 28.81 -10.65 7.26
N GLY A 186 27.64 -10.09 7.54
CA GLY A 186 27.50 -8.68 7.91
C GLY A 186 26.46 -7.93 7.08
N PRO A 187 26.27 -6.63 7.35
CA PRO A 187 25.42 -5.80 6.51
C PRO A 187 25.99 -5.73 5.08
N PRO A 188 25.13 -5.48 4.08
CA PRO A 188 25.59 -5.28 2.71
C PRO A 188 26.58 -4.10 2.63
N SER A 189 27.44 -4.11 1.61
CA SER A 189 28.50 -3.09 1.41
C SER A 189 28.36 -2.37 0.07
N SER A 190 27.11 -2.15 -0.35
CA SER A 190 26.76 -1.58 -1.64
C SER A 190 26.93 -0.05 -1.71
N GLY A 191 27.01 0.61 -0.56
CA GLY A 191 27.05 2.08 -0.45
C GLY A 191 25.68 2.77 -0.57
N PHE A 192 24.65 2.04 -1.03
CA PHE A 192 23.26 2.52 -1.06
C PHE A 192 22.53 2.34 0.28
N GLU A 193 23.06 1.56 1.22
CA GLU A 193 22.43 1.34 2.55
C GLU A 193 22.03 2.63 3.26
N PRO A 194 22.91 3.63 3.48
CA PRO A 194 22.55 4.82 4.24
C PRO A 194 21.44 5.61 3.55
N VAL A 195 21.42 5.64 2.21
CA VAL A 195 20.34 6.27 1.44
C VAL A 195 19.02 5.55 1.71
N VAL A 196 18.98 4.23 1.58
CA VAL A 196 17.76 3.44 1.83
C VAL A 196 17.26 3.63 3.26
N VAL A 197 18.15 3.66 4.26
CA VAL A 197 17.80 3.91 5.67
C VAL A 197 17.18 5.30 5.84
N ILE A 198 17.81 6.35 5.32
CA ILE A 198 17.30 7.72 5.45
C ILE A 198 15.92 7.87 4.80
N PHE A 199 15.72 7.32 3.60
CA PHE A 199 14.43 7.38 2.92
C PHE A 199 13.36 6.58 3.65
N SER A 200 13.68 5.39 4.14
CA SER A 200 12.73 4.57 4.89
C SER A 200 12.26 5.26 6.17
N LEU A 201 13.16 5.91 6.92
CA LEU A 201 12.81 6.74 8.09
C LEU A 201 11.95 7.95 7.68
N GLY A 202 12.25 8.58 6.55
CA GLY A 202 11.43 9.64 5.98
C GLY A 202 10.00 9.18 5.64
N HIS A 203 9.85 7.97 5.08
CA HIS A 203 8.56 7.37 4.79
C HIS A 203 7.78 7.02 6.07
N VAL A 204 8.46 6.47 7.07
CA VAL A 204 7.88 6.22 8.42
C VAL A 204 7.39 7.52 9.04
N TRP A 205 8.21 8.57 9.03
CA TRP A 205 7.82 9.89 9.52
C TRP A 205 6.64 10.47 8.75
N SER A 206 6.60 10.30 7.43
CA SER A 206 5.46 10.70 6.61
C SER A 206 4.17 9.97 7.01
N SER A 207 4.23 8.67 7.27
CA SER A 207 3.08 7.88 7.74
C SER A 207 2.64 8.30 9.13
N ILE A 208 3.57 8.62 10.03
CA ILE A 208 3.24 9.20 11.34
C ILE A 208 2.51 10.53 11.13
N ARG A 209 3.06 11.48 10.38
CA ARG A 209 2.35 12.76 10.13
C ARG A 209 0.97 12.56 9.52
N GLN A 210 0.80 11.59 8.62
CA GLN A 210 -0.50 11.25 8.05
C GLN A 210 -1.48 10.70 9.09
N PHE A 211 -1.00 9.84 10.00
CA PHE A 211 -1.79 9.33 11.12
C PHE A 211 -2.30 10.46 12.03
N TRP A 212 -1.43 11.41 12.37
CA TRP A 212 -1.80 12.56 13.19
C TRP A 212 -2.78 13.50 12.48
N ALA A 213 -2.58 13.74 11.17
CA ALA A 213 -3.44 14.64 10.40
C ALA A 213 -4.83 14.06 10.07
N GLN A 214 -4.96 12.74 9.90
CA GLN A 214 -6.22 12.09 9.51
C GLN A 214 -7.04 11.58 10.71
N GLY A 215 -6.39 11.38 11.86
CA GLY A 215 -6.97 10.69 13.00
C GLY A 215 -6.98 9.16 12.87
N VAL A 216 -7.06 8.47 14.00
CA VAL A 216 -6.88 7.01 14.11
C VAL A 216 -7.89 6.22 13.28
N ILE A 217 -9.18 6.55 13.41
CA ILE A 217 -10.28 5.78 12.80
C ILE A 217 -10.17 5.82 11.26
N ARG A 218 -9.97 7.02 10.70
CA ARG A 218 -9.85 7.18 9.25
C ARG A 218 -8.56 6.56 8.73
N PHE A 219 -7.48 6.63 9.49
CA PHE A 219 -6.22 6.02 9.12
C PHE A 219 -6.30 4.49 9.02
N ILE A 220 -6.94 3.81 9.99
CA ILE A 220 -7.00 2.34 10.02
C ILE A 220 -7.99 1.78 9.00
N ARG A 221 -9.08 2.50 8.69
CA ARG A 221 -10.04 2.08 7.65
C ARG A 221 -9.39 2.00 6.26
N ALA A 222 -8.19 2.54 6.10
CA ALA A 222 -7.53 2.68 4.83
C ALA A 222 -6.66 1.48 4.45
N PRO A 223 -7.02 0.71 3.40
CA PRO A 223 -6.26 -0.49 3.06
C PRO A 223 -4.82 -0.18 2.63
N TRP A 224 -4.60 0.96 1.97
CA TRP A 224 -3.26 1.38 1.58
C TRP A 224 -2.40 1.84 2.75
N ASN A 225 -3.00 2.37 3.83
CA ASN A 225 -2.22 2.72 5.01
C ASN A 225 -1.75 1.45 5.73
N TRP A 226 -2.58 0.39 5.75
CA TRP A 226 -2.15 -0.92 6.26
C TRP A 226 -0.98 -1.50 5.45
N TYR A 227 -1.08 -1.41 4.12
CA TYR A 227 0.00 -1.81 3.23
C TYR A 227 1.32 -1.08 3.55
N ASP A 228 1.24 0.25 3.75
CA ASP A 228 2.40 1.07 4.09
C ASP A 228 2.98 0.71 5.46
N LEU A 229 2.14 0.49 6.47
CA LEU A 229 2.57 0.03 7.79
C LEU A 229 3.31 -1.32 7.71
N CYS A 230 2.77 -2.29 6.97
CA CYS A 230 3.43 -3.58 6.77
C CYS A 230 4.78 -3.42 6.08
N MET A 231 4.87 -2.61 5.02
CA MET A 231 6.13 -2.34 4.33
C MET A 231 7.17 -1.72 5.27
N HIS A 232 6.79 -0.68 6.02
CA HIS A 232 7.68 -0.02 6.97
C HIS A 232 8.15 -0.97 8.08
N PHE A 233 7.27 -1.84 8.58
CA PHE A 233 7.61 -2.84 9.57
C PHE A 233 8.74 -3.78 9.08
N PHE A 234 8.66 -4.26 7.84
CA PHE A 234 9.71 -5.10 7.27
C PHE A 234 11.03 -4.34 7.08
N PHE A 235 10.99 -3.11 6.58
CA PHE A 235 12.20 -2.28 6.46
C PHE A 235 12.87 -2.02 7.81
N ILE A 236 12.11 -1.60 8.83
CA ILE A 236 12.64 -1.35 10.18
C ILE A 236 13.25 -2.63 10.75
N SER A 237 12.56 -3.76 10.61
CA SER A 237 13.06 -5.06 11.07
C SER A 237 14.38 -5.43 10.39
N THR A 238 14.49 -5.23 9.07
CA THR A 238 15.75 -5.43 8.35
C THR A 238 16.88 -4.58 8.94
N PHE A 239 16.65 -3.28 9.19
CA PHE A 239 17.71 -2.41 9.73
C PHE A 239 18.12 -2.77 11.15
N ILE A 240 17.18 -3.25 11.98
CA ILE A 240 17.51 -3.77 13.31
C ILE A 240 18.45 -4.96 13.17
N PHE A 241 18.13 -5.92 12.29
CA PHE A 241 19.00 -7.08 12.08
C PHE A 241 20.32 -6.74 11.35
N TRP A 242 20.37 -5.69 10.53
CA TRP A 242 21.63 -5.14 10.02
C TRP A 242 22.53 -4.65 11.15
N LEU A 243 21.97 -3.89 12.10
CA LEU A 243 22.72 -3.41 13.26
C LEU A 243 23.21 -4.58 14.13
N VAL A 244 22.36 -5.57 14.39
CA VAL A 244 22.74 -6.78 15.15
C VAL A 244 23.84 -7.57 14.42
N SER A 245 23.73 -7.72 13.09
CA SER A 245 24.76 -8.38 12.28
C SER A 245 26.11 -7.64 12.33
N LEU A 246 26.08 -6.31 12.28
CA LEU A 246 27.26 -5.47 12.44
C LEU A 246 27.90 -5.60 13.83
N LEU A 247 27.09 -5.56 14.90
CA LEU A 247 27.59 -5.72 16.27
C LEU A 247 28.23 -7.10 16.47
N ASN A 248 27.59 -8.15 15.97
CA ASN A 248 28.13 -9.52 16.03
C ASN A 248 29.45 -9.65 15.27
N LEU A 249 29.57 -8.99 14.11
CA LEU A 249 30.80 -8.99 13.32
C LEU A 249 31.95 -8.29 14.05
N VAL A 250 31.68 -7.23 14.80
CA VAL A 250 32.67 -6.51 15.60
C VAL A 250 33.08 -7.31 16.84
N SER A 251 32.16 -8.07 17.45
CA SER A 251 32.44 -8.86 18.65
C SER A 251 33.07 -10.23 18.38
N ASP A 252 32.81 -10.83 17.22
CA ASP A 252 33.32 -12.16 16.86
C ASP A 252 34.77 -12.12 16.38
N ASP A 253 35.52 -13.21 16.61
CA ASP A 253 36.86 -13.40 16.05
C ASP A 253 36.86 -13.31 14.52
N VAL A 254 37.95 -12.77 13.95
CA VAL A 254 38.17 -12.59 12.50
C VAL A 254 37.96 -13.90 11.71
N ASN A 255 38.22 -15.06 12.32
CA ASN A 255 38.03 -16.37 11.70
C ASN A 255 36.56 -16.77 11.57
N LYS A 256 35.69 -16.39 12.51
CA LYS A 256 34.24 -16.60 12.40
C LYS A 256 33.61 -15.66 11.38
N ALA A 257 34.14 -14.44 11.24
CA ALA A 257 33.69 -13.47 10.24
C ALA A 257 33.91 -13.95 8.79
N LYS A 258 34.98 -14.72 8.54
CA LYS A 258 35.34 -15.26 7.21
C LYS A 258 34.76 -16.64 6.91
N MET A 259 33.91 -17.17 7.77
CA MET A 259 33.30 -18.49 7.58
C MET A 259 32.42 -18.52 6.33
N GLU A 260 32.55 -19.58 5.53
CA GLU A 260 31.71 -19.78 4.35
C GLU A 260 30.22 -19.84 4.70
N ARG A 261 29.37 -19.25 3.84
CA ARG A 261 27.91 -19.16 4.00
C ARG A 261 27.21 -20.49 4.29
N LYS A 262 27.75 -21.61 3.81
CA LYS A 262 27.18 -22.96 4.03
C LYS A 262 27.25 -23.41 5.48
N LEU A 263 28.19 -22.86 6.25
CA LEU A 263 28.45 -23.22 7.65
C LEU A 263 27.73 -22.28 8.62
N TRP A 264 27.02 -21.27 8.11
CA TRP A 264 26.31 -20.32 8.96
C TRP A 264 25.18 -21.01 9.71
N TYR A 265 24.94 -20.53 10.93
CA TYR A 265 23.81 -20.99 11.72
C TYR A 265 22.49 -20.64 11.01
N LYS A 266 21.49 -21.53 11.12
CA LYS A 266 20.19 -21.41 10.44
C LYS A 266 19.49 -20.06 10.70
N TYR A 267 19.67 -19.50 11.90
CA TYR A 267 19.08 -18.23 12.32
C TYR A 267 20.11 -17.10 12.44
N ASP A 268 21.21 -17.16 11.67
CA ASP A 268 22.18 -16.07 11.65
C ASP A 268 21.49 -14.74 11.26
N PRO A 269 21.72 -13.63 12.00
CA PRO A 269 21.09 -12.34 11.71
C PRO A 269 21.27 -11.88 10.26
N THR A 270 22.37 -12.27 9.62
CA THR A 270 22.64 -12.00 8.20
C THR A 270 21.57 -12.57 7.28
N LEU A 271 21.25 -13.85 7.46
CA LEU A 271 20.25 -14.55 6.64
C LEU A 271 18.84 -14.01 6.90
N VAL A 272 18.54 -13.70 8.17
CA VAL A 272 17.24 -13.16 8.57
C VAL A 272 17.00 -11.80 7.92
N HIS A 273 17.98 -10.89 7.96
CA HIS A 273 17.80 -9.57 7.37
C HIS A 273 17.73 -9.60 5.84
N GLU A 274 18.47 -10.48 5.17
CA GLU A 274 18.37 -10.68 3.71
C GLU A 274 16.95 -11.12 3.33
N GLY A 275 16.37 -12.09 4.04
CA GLY A 275 15.00 -12.55 3.81
C GLY A 275 13.96 -11.47 4.06
N LEU A 276 14.08 -10.73 5.16
CA LEU A 276 13.20 -9.59 5.47
C LEU A 276 13.32 -8.47 4.43
N TYR A 277 14.54 -8.18 3.96
CA TYR A 277 14.78 -7.15 2.94
C TYR A 277 14.17 -7.55 1.60
N ALA A 278 14.24 -8.82 1.22
CA ALA A 278 13.60 -9.35 0.02
C ALA A 278 12.08 -9.13 0.08
N ILE A 279 11.43 -9.49 1.21
CA ILE A 279 10.00 -9.23 1.42
C ILE A 279 9.69 -7.72 1.34
N ALA A 280 10.48 -6.88 2.02
CA ALA A 280 10.33 -5.42 1.99
C ALA A 280 10.45 -4.85 0.57
N SER A 281 11.38 -5.37 -0.25
CA SER A 281 11.59 -4.95 -1.63
C SER A 281 10.39 -5.28 -2.54
N VAL A 282 9.76 -6.44 -2.34
CA VAL A 282 8.54 -6.83 -3.06
C VAL A 282 7.37 -5.91 -2.69
N LEU A 283 7.24 -5.59 -1.40
CA LEU A 283 6.24 -4.61 -0.94
C LEU A 283 6.53 -3.19 -1.48
N ALA A 284 7.79 -2.78 -1.56
CA ALA A 284 8.14 -1.51 -2.20
C ALA A 284 7.74 -1.49 -3.69
N ALA A 285 7.96 -2.59 -4.43
CA ALA A 285 7.52 -2.71 -5.82
C ALA A 285 5.98 -2.62 -5.93
N GLY A 286 5.25 -3.35 -5.10
CA GLY A 286 3.78 -3.35 -5.13
C GLY A 286 3.16 -1.99 -4.80
N LYS A 287 3.84 -1.13 -4.02
CA LYS A 287 3.43 0.25 -3.78
C LYS A 287 3.37 1.09 -5.05
N LEU A 288 4.12 0.77 -6.10
CA LEU A 288 4.00 1.46 -7.39
C LEU A 288 2.58 1.39 -7.96
N GLY A 289 1.87 0.30 -7.66
CA GLY A 289 0.44 0.18 -7.96
C GLY A 289 -0.38 1.33 -7.40
N TYR A 290 -0.09 1.85 -6.21
CA TYR A 290 -0.80 3.01 -5.64
C TYR A 290 -0.75 4.24 -6.57
N TYR A 291 0.39 4.48 -7.22
CA TYR A 291 0.58 5.62 -8.12
C TYR A 291 -0.10 5.38 -9.49
N CYS A 292 -0.20 4.13 -9.94
CA CYS A 292 -0.93 3.77 -11.15
C CYS A 292 -2.42 4.16 -11.07
N LEU A 293 -2.98 4.25 -9.86
CA LEU A 293 -4.38 4.63 -9.63
C LEU A 293 -4.71 6.03 -10.19
N GLN A 294 -3.73 6.93 -10.25
CA GLN A 294 -3.89 8.29 -10.77
C GLN A 294 -3.92 8.34 -12.31
N SER A 295 -3.54 7.25 -13.00
CA SER A 295 -3.57 7.17 -14.45
C SER A 295 -4.99 6.95 -14.95
N SER A 296 -5.40 7.67 -16.00
CA SER A 296 -6.73 7.51 -16.60
C SER A 296 -6.97 6.12 -17.20
N ARG A 297 -5.91 5.42 -17.61
CA ARG A 297 -6.00 4.06 -18.18
C ARG A 297 -5.87 2.97 -17.13
N LEU A 298 -4.91 3.10 -16.20
CA LEU A 298 -4.61 2.05 -15.22
C LEU A 298 -5.52 2.14 -13.97
N GLY A 299 -6.06 3.31 -13.65
CA GLY A 299 -6.92 3.52 -12.49
C GLY A 299 -8.15 2.61 -12.47
N PRO A 300 -9.00 2.62 -13.52
CA PRO A 300 -10.18 1.75 -13.58
C PRO A 300 -9.84 0.27 -13.49
N LEU A 301 -8.78 -0.17 -14.18
CA LEU A 301 -8.29 -1.55 -14.14
C LEU A 301 -7.84 -1.97 -12.73
N GLN A 302 -7.14 -1.08 -12.03
CA GLN A 302 -6.70 -1.36 -10.67
C GLN A 302 -7.88 -1.41 -9.68
N VAL A 303 -8.90 -0.56 -9.88
CA VAL A 303 -10.11 -0.60 -9.07
C VAL A 303 -10.87 -1.91 -9.28
N SER A 304 -11.00 -2.38 -10.52
CA SER A 304 -11.64 -3.67 -10.79
C SER A 304 -10.85 -4.84 -10.17
N MET A 305 -9.53 -4.85 -10.32
CA MET A 305 -8.64 -5.85 -9.71
C MET A 305 -8.80 -5.89 -8.19
N GLY A 306 -8.92 -4.73 -7.53
CA GLY A 306 -9.16 -4.67 -6.08
C GLY A 306 -10.48 -5.29 -5.63
N LYS A 307 -11.56 -5.12 -6.41
CA LYS A 307 -12.87 -5.74 -6.12
C LYS A 307 -12.84 -7.24 -6.37
N MET A 308 -12.19 -7.67 -7.45
CA MET A 308 -12.04 -9.09 -7.79
C MET A 308 -11.19 -9.84 -6.77
N ALA A 309 -10.15 -9.20 -6.21
CA ALA A 309 -9.31 -9.82 -5.18
C ALA A 309 -10.08 -10.26 -3.93
N ILE A 310 -11.14 -9.52 -3.55
CA ILE A 310 -12.02 -9.90 -2.43
C ILE A 310 -12.76 -11.19 -2.76
N GLN A 311 -13.26 -11.33 -3.99
CA GLN A 311 -13.95 -12.54 -4.46
C GLN A 311 -12.99 -13.74 -4.51
N ILE A 312 -11.77 -13.53 -5.03
CA ILE A 312 -10.71 -14.56 -5.04
C ILE A 312 -10.37 -15.01 -3.61
N GLY A 313 -10.27 -14.07 -2.66
CA GLY A 313 -10.02 -14.38 -1.25
C GLY A 313 -11.10 -15.29 -0.66
N LEU A 314 -12.38 -15.02 -0.93
CA LEU A 314 -13.49 -15.88 -0.50
C LEU A 314 -13.41 -17.28 -1.13
N PHE A 315 -13.05 -17.37 -2.41
CA PHE A 315 -12.85 -18.66 -3.08
C PHE A 315 -11.67 -19.45 -2.49
N LEU A 316 -10.57 -18.77 -2.14
CA LEU A 316 -9.42 -19.41 -1.51
C LEU A 316 -9.77 -20.01 -0.14
N VAL A 317 -10.68 -19.40 0.63
CA VAL A 317 -11.15 -19.99 1.91
C VAL A 317 -11.79 -21.36 1.67
N LEU A 318 -12.65 -21.49 0.64
CA LEU A 318 -13.24 -22.77 0.27
C LEU A 318 -12.16 -23.77 -0.17
N PHE A 319 -11.18 -23.32 -0.96
CA PHE A 319 -10.08 -24.15 -1.42
C PHE A 319 -9.22 -24.68 -0.25
N PHE A 320 -8.90 -23.83 0.74
CA PHE A 320 -8.18 -24.25 1.95
C PHE A 320 -8.97 -25.26 2.78
N LEU A 321 -10.30 -25.13 2.87
CA LEU A 321 -11.15 -26.10 3.54
C LEU A 321 -11.04 -27.47 2.86
N ILE A 322 -11.11 -27.51 1.53
CA ILE A 322 -10.98 -28.75 0.76
C ILE A 322 -9.59 -29.37 0.96
N ILE A 323 -8.52 -28.60 0.81
CA ILE A 323 -7.14 -29.09 1.02
C ILE A 323 -6.99 -29.66 2.43
N THR A 324 -7.50 -28.98 3.46
CA THR A 324 -7.37 -29.43 4.85
C THR A 324 -8.17 -30.73 5.07
N ALA A 325 -9.36 -30.84 4.48
CA ALA A 325 -10.19 -32.03 4.55
C ALA A 325 -9.51 -33.27 3.93
N PHE A 326 -8.73 -33.11 2.86
CA PHE A 326 -7.93 -34.19 2.27
C PHE A 326 -6.59 -34.40 2.97
N SER A 327 -5.95 -33.34 3.45
CA SER A 327 -4.64 -33.40 4.10
C SER A 327 -4.70 -34.22 5.39
N MET A 328 -5.69 -34.01 6.26
CA MET A 328 -5.74 -34.73 7.55
C MET A 328 -5.85 -36.27 7.40
N PRO A 329 -6.75 -36.84 6.58
CA PRO A 329 -6.80 -38.29 6.36
C PRO A 329 -5.56 -38.84 5.67
N LEU A 330 -5.01 -38.14 4.66
CA LEU A 330 -3.81 -38.58 3.96
C LEU A 330 -2.59 -38.60 4.90
N THR A 331 -2.41 -37.57 5.73
CA THR A 331 -1.36 -37.57 6.75
C THR A 331 -1.51 -38.75 7.69
N ARG A 332 -2.72 -39.07 8.15
CA ARG A 332 -2.94 -40.25 9.02
C ARG A 332 -2.64 -41.57 8.31
N MET A 333 -3.03 -41.70 7.04
CA MET A 333 -2.77 -42.90 6.25
C MET A 333 -1.27 -43.12 6.04
N TYR A 334 -0.53 -42.06 5.71
CA TYR A 334 0.91 -42.13 5.46
C TYR A 334 1.77 -42.14 6.73
N ALA A 335 1.24 -41.67 7.88
CA ALA A 335 1.95 -41.65 9.15
C ALA A 335 2.44 -43.05 9.58
N TYR A 336 1.71 -44.11 9.25
CA TYR A 336 2.12 -45.49 9.58
C TYR A 336 3.42 -45.91 8.88
N TYR A 337 3.72 -45.36 7.71
CA TYR A 337 4.89 -45.68 6.92
C TYR A 337 6.15 -44.89 7.32
N ALA A 338 6.01 -43.94 8.25
CA ALA A 338 7.13 -43.15 8.75
C ALA A 338 8.13 -44.05 9.49
N GLY A 339 9.37 -44.14 8.98
CA GLY A 339 10.45 -44.88 9.62
C GLY A 339 10.36 -46.40 9.52
N MET A 340 9.45 -46.95 8.70
CA MET A 340 9.40 -48.40 8.50
C MET A 340 10.62 -48.92 7.73
N VAL A 341 11.30 -49.89 8.34
CA VAL A 341 12.44 -50.61 7.77
C VAL A 341 12.04 -52.06 7.56
N ARG A 342 12.12 -52.53 6.32
CA ARG A 342 11.87 -53.93 5.97
C ARG A 342 13.17 -54.71 6.01
N ASN A 343 13.23 -55.74 6.85
CA ASN A 343 14.35 -56.67 6.89
C ASN A 343 14.18 -57.71 5.76
N LEU A 344 15.16 -57.79 4.86
CA LEU A 344 15.21 -58.74 3.76
C LEU A 344 15.99 -59.99 4.19
N PRO A 345 15.68 -61.17 3.62
CA PRO A 345 16.46 -62.39 3.87
C PRO A 345 17.93 -62.16 3.47
N GLY A 346 18.85 -62.53 4.37
CA GLY A 346 20.30 -62.27 4.22
C GLY A 346 20.85 -61.05 4.98
N GLY A 347 20.10 -60.48 5.94
CA GLY A 347 20.60 -59.44 6.85
C GLY A 347 20.63 -58.02 6.26
N LYS A 348 20.01 -57.80 5.10
CA LYS A 348 19.93 -56.47 4.46
C LYS A 348 18.66 -55.75 4.93
N THR A 349 18.78 -54.50 5.37
CA THR A 349 17.65 -53.65 5.76
C THR A 349 17.32 -52.66 4.67
N ALA A 350 16.07 -52.61 4.21
CA ALA A 350 15.57 -51.60 3.28
C ALA A 350 14.65 -50.63 4.01
N SER A 351 15.09 -49.40 4.24
CA SER A 351 14.24 -48.33 4.76
C SER A 351 13.38 -47.76 3.63
N HIS A 352 12.07 -47.57 3.86
CA HIS A 352 11.26 -46.78 2.93
C HIS A 352 11.83 -45.36 2.88
N GLN A 353 12.17 -44.88 1.67
CA GLN A 353 12.78 -43.56 1.47
C GLN A 353 11.82 -42.47 1.97
N SER A 354 12.31 -41.56 2.81
CA SER A 354 11.54 -40.52 3.50
C SER A 354 11.08 -39.39 2.57
N THR A 355 10.74 -39.71 1.32
CA THR A 355 10.32 -38.75 0.29
C THR A 355 8.92 -38.21 0.53
N PHE A 356 8.12 -38.85 1.41
CA PHE A 356 6.71 -38.53 1.65
C PHE A 356 6.41 -37.95 3.04
N THR A 357 7.43 -37.75 3.87
CA THR A 357 7.30 -37.12 5.20
C THR A 357 8.23 -35.91 5.25
N THR A 358 7.75 -34.76 4.78
CA THR A 358 8.32 -33.45 5.10
C THR A 358 7.21 -32.43 5.28
#